data_AF-A0A353VRL8-F1
#
_entry.id   AF-A0A353VRL8-F1
#
_cell.length_a   1.000
_cell.length_b   1.000
_cell.length_c   1.000
_cell.angle_alpha   90.00
_cell.angle_beta   90.00
_cell.angle_gamma   90.00
#
_symmetry.space_group_name_H-M   'P 1'
#
loop_
_entity.id
_entity.type
_entity.pdbx_description
1 polymer ?
#
loop_
_entity_poly.entity_id
_entity_poly.type
_entity_poly.pdbx_seq_one_letter_code
_entity_poly.pdbx_strand_id
1 'polypeptide(L)' 'MEGDRWYELKRNGCPEWWVISNGLKYTTKEYLYTSPISKSDVDLNPSLEQNPGYVY' A
#
# COMPACT_ATOMS: atom_id res chain seq x y z
N MET A 1 14.05 -4.50 -13.30
CA MET A 1 12.75 -3.81 -13.32
C MET A 1 12.97 -2.42 -12.76
N GLU A 2 12.49 -1.39 -13.44
CA GLU A 2 12.83 0.02 -13.18
C GLU A 2 11.92 0.69 -12.14
N GLY A 3 10.92 -0.03 -11.62
CA GLY A 3 10.05 0.45 -10.52
C GLY A 3 8.89 1.35 -10.96
N ASP A 4 8.80 1.64 -12.25
CA ASP A 4 7.75 2.38 -12.93
C ASP A 4 6.34 1.77 -12.75
N ARG A 5 6.24 0.44 -12.89
CA ARG A 5 4.96 -0.29 -12.94
C ARG A 5 4.05 0.00 -11.75
N TRP A 6 4.60 0.20 -10.55
CA TRP A 6 3.81 0.52 -9.36
C TRP A 6 3.10 1.88 -9.47
N TYR A 7 3.83 2.90 -9.92
CA TYR A 7 3.32 4.25 -10.06
C TYR A 7 2.35 4.37 -11.23
N GLU A 8 2.57 3.63 -12.32
CA GLU A 8 1.64 3.56 -13.45
C GLU A 8 0.29 2.98 -13.06
N LEU A 9 0.28 1.88 -12.29
CA LEU A 9 -0.96 1.28 -11.82
C LEU A 9 -1.71 2.20 -10.84
N LYS A 10 -0.98 2.90 -9.96
CA LYS A 10 -1.57 3.88 -9.03
C LYS A 10 -2.25 5.03 -9.76
N ARG A 11 -1.58 5.65 -10.74
CA ARG A 11 -2.13 6.82 -11.47
C ARG A 11 -3.27 6.47 -12.44
N ASN A 12 -3.31 5.24 -12.93
CA ASN A 12 -4.30 4.80 -13.93
C ASN A 12 -5.61 4.26 -13.32
N GLY A 13 -5.81 4.36 -12.00
CA GLY A 13 -7.08 4.02 -11.35
C GLY A 13 -7.13 2.69 -10.61
N CYS A 14 -6.06 2.33 -9.89
CA CYS A 14 -6.03 1.31 -8.85
C CYS A 14 -6.69 -0.04 -9.20
N PRO A 15 -6.13 -0.85 -10.13
CA PRO A 15 -6.54 -2.24 -10.23
C PRO A 15 -6.09 -2.98 -8.96
N GLU A 16 -7.04 -3.56 -8.22
CA GLU A 16 -6.76 -4.69 -7.34
C GLU A 16 -6.25 -5.84 -8.22
N TRP A 17 -5.08 -6.38 -7.91
CA TRP A 17 -4.50 -7.48 -8.68
C TRP A 17 -3.85 -8.49 -7.75
N TRP A 18 -3.64 -9.69 -8.27
CA TRP A 18 -3.06 -10.79 -7.53
C TRP A 18 -1.95 -11.47 -8.31
N VAL A 19 -1.03 -12.07 -7.58
CA VAL A 19 0.02 -12.93 -8.11
C VAL A 19 0.05 -14.23 -7.31
N ILE A 20 0.45 -15.30 -7.97
CA ILE A 20 0.79 -16.55 -7.27
C ILE A 20 2.31 -16.63 -7.20
N SER A 21 2.83 -16.84 -6.00
CA SER A 21 4.26 -17.05 -5.76
C SER A 21 4.43 -18.09 -4.67
N ASN A 22 5.36 -19.04 -4.85
CA ASN A 22 5.60 -20.14 -3.90
C ASN A 22 4.32 -20.90 -3.47
N GLY A 23 3.36 -21.08 -4.38
CA GLY A 23 2.09 -21.77 -4.10
C GLY A 23 1.07 -20.96 -3.31
N LEU A 24 1.35 -19.70 -2.98
CA LEU A 24 0.45 -18.81 -2.26
C LEU A 24 -0.06 -17.69 -3.18
N LYS A 25 -1.32 -17.28 -2.97
CA LYS A 25 -1.92 -16.13 -3.65
C LYS A 25 -1.68 -14.87 -2.82
N TYR A 26 -0.98 -13.91 -3.40
CA TYR A 26 -0.80 -12.57 -2.85
C TYR A 26 -1.71 -11.61 -3.61
N THR A 27 -2.46 -10.77 -2.89
CA THR A 27 -3.37 -9.79 -3.48
C THR A 27 -2.97 -8.39 -3.06
N THR A 28 -2.67 -7.54 -4.03
CA THR A 28 -2.45 -6.11 -3.82
C THR A 28 -3.80 -5.41 -3.88
N LYS A 29 -4.31 -5.02 -2.70
CA LYS A 29 -5.51 -4.20 -2.55
C LYS A 29 -5.24 -2.75 -2.96
N GLU A 30 -6.28 -2.03 -3.34
CA GLU A 30 -6.22 -0.63 -3.79
C GLU A 30 -5.53 0.30 -2.78
N TYR A 31 -5.83 0.18 -1.48
CA TYR A 31 -5.22 1.06 -0.47
C TYR A 31 -3.71 0.81 -0.28
N LEU A 32 -3.18 -0.35 -0.72
CA LEU A 32 -1.75 -0.69 -0.56
C LEU A 32 -0.84 0.10 -1.50
N TYR A 33 -1.36 0.84 -2.48
CA TYR A 33 -0.57 1.74 -3.32
C TYR A 33 -0.04 2.98 -2.57
N THR A 34 -0.47 3.18 -1.33
CA THR A 34 0.08 4.19 -0.41
C THR A 34 0.63 3.47 0.82
N SER A 35 1.94 3.51 1.04
CA SER A 35 2.60 2.87 2.17
C SER A 35 2.08 3.40 3.51
N PRO A 36 2.05 2.58 4.59
CA PRO A 36 1.66 3.07 5.90
C PRO A 36 2.64 4.13 6.41
N ILE A 37 2.11 5.16 7.07
CA ILE A 37 2.91 6.13 7.83
C ILE A 37 3.51 5.42 9.03
N SER A 38 4.79 5.63 9.35
CA SER A 38 5.45 4.87 10.42
C SER A 38 4.75 5.00 11.78
N LYS A 39 4.77 3.94 12.59
CA LYS A 39 4.14 3.95 13.92
C LYS A 39 4.74 5.02 14.83
N SER A 40 6.07 5.21 14.79
CA SER A 40 6.75 6.23 15.60
C SER A 40 6.29 7.64 15.27
N ASP A 41 5.99 7.95 14.00
CA ASP A 41 5.52 9.29 13.62
C ASP A 41 4.09 9.53 14.09
N VAL A 42 3.23 8.51 13.99
CA VAL A 42 1.84 8.56 14.50
C VAL A 42 1.80 8.67 16.02
N ASP A 43 2.66 7.93 16.72
CA ASP A 43 2.75 7.98 18.19
C ASP A 43 3.31 9.33 18.68
N LEU A 44 4.25 9.93 17.94
CA LEU A 44 4.86 11.23 18.28
C LEU A 44 3.91 12.40 18.05
N ASN A 45 3.12 12.37 16.98
CA ASN A 45 2.15 13.40 16.67
C ASN A 45 0.72 12.84 16.64
N PRO A 46 -0.06 12.99 17.72
CA PRO A 46 -1.44 12.50 17.79
C PRO A 46 -2.40 13.12 16.77
N SER A 47 -2.03 14.23 16.12
CA SER A 47 -2.83 14.82 15.04
C SER A 47 -2.54 14.21 13.67
N LEU A 48 -1.56 13.28 13.57
CA LEU A 48 -1.19 12.63 12.33
C LEU A 48 -2.05 11.38 12.14
N GLU A 49 -3.01 11.45 11.23
CA GLU A 49 -3.88 10.33 10.90
C GLU A 49 -3.18 9.34 9.94
N GLN A 50 -3.41 8.04 10.15
CA GLN A 50 -2.88 7.00 9.29
C GLN A 50 -3.59 6.98 7.92
N ASN A 51 -2.87 6.52 6.89
CA ASN A 51 -3.42 6.21 5.58
C ASN A 51 -4.58 5.20 5.68
N PRO A 52 -5.67 5.39 4.91
CA PRO A 52 -6.85 4.53 4.97
C PRO A 52 -6.53 3.05 4.78
N GLY A 53 -7.19 2.19 5.54
CA GLY A 53 -7.04 0.73 5.45
C GLY A 53 -5.92 0.13 6.30
N TYR A 54 -5.02 0.94 6.85
CA TYR A 54 -4.02 0.49 7.83
C TYR A 54 -4.51 0.71 9.26
N VAL A 55 -4.28 -0.28 10.13
CA VAL A 55 -4.63 -0.27 11.55
C VAL A 55 -3.38 -0.60 12.37
N TYR A 56 -3.19 0.10 13.48
CA TYR A 56 -2.13 -0.16 14.46
C TYR A 56 -2.64 -0.82 15.73
#